data_AF-A0A935PKC3-F1
#
_entry.id   AF-A0A935PKC3-F1
#
_cell.length_a   1.000
_cell.length_b   1.000
_cell.length_c   1.000
_cell.angle_alpha   90.00
_cell.angle_beta   90.00
_cell.angle_gamma   90.00
#
_symmetry.space_group_name_H-M   'P 1'
#
loop_
_entity.id
_entity.type
_entity.pdbx_description
1 polymer ?
#
loop_
_entity_poly.entity_id
_entity_poly.type
_entity_poly.pdbx_seq_one_letter_code
_entity_poly.pdbx_strand_id
1 'polypeptide(L)' 'MARPSLFCNNVLRNLTASLARRRNETPEAVRADLIASFLPGVVLVPAVVAGIAMAQEHGCAYELIA' A
#
# COMPACT_ATOMS: atom_id res chain seq x y z
N MET A 1 21.43 3.99 4.67
CA MET A 1 20.12 4.61 4.36
C MET A 1 19.12 3.47 4.18
N ALA A 2 18.08 3.39 5.01
CA ALA A 2 17.11 2.30 4.90
C ALA A 2 16.28 2.45 3.61
N ARG A 3 16.01 1.34 2.92
CA ARG A 3 15.16 1.35 1.71
C ARG A 3 13.71 1.58 2.15
N PRO A 4 12.95 2.47 1.49
CA PRO A 4 11.56 2.70 1.84
C PRO A 4 10.72 1.44 1.60
N SER A 5 9.84 1.12 2.55
CA SER A 5 8.91 0.00 2.44
C SER A 5 7.68 0.44 1.66
N LEU A 6 7.32 -0.31 0.62
CA LEU A 6 6.17 0.02 -0.22
C LEU A 6 4.88 -0.55 0.38
N PHE A 7 3.88 0.28 0.60
CA PHE A 7 2.54 -0.15 0.99
C PHE A 7 1.53 0.22 -0.10
N CYS A 8 0.68 -0.71 -0.52
CA CYS A 8 -0.17 -0.49 -1.68
C CYS A 8 -1.58 0.01 -1.29
N ASN A 9 -2.11 0.97 -2.04
CA ASN A 9 -3.38 1.63 -1.73
C ASN A 9 -4.60 0.68 -1.83
N ASN A 10 -4.51 -0.39 -2.61
CA ASN A 10 -5.59 -1.37 -2.70
C ASN A 10 -5.69 -2.22 -1.41
N VAL A 11 -4.55 -2.62 -0.84
CA VAL A 11 -4.51 -3.28 0.47
C VAL A 11 -5.01 -2.33 1.54
N LEU A 12 -4.56 -1.06 1.54
CA LEU A 12 -5.05 -0.06 2.49
C LEU A 12 -6.57 0.08 2.43
N ARG A 13 -7.15 0.18 1.23
CA ARG A 13 -8.59 0.29 1.02
C ARG A 13 -9.34 -0.92 1.57
N ASN A 14 -8.88 -2.12 1.27
CA ASN A 14 -9.53 -3.36 1.74
C ASN A 14 -9.45 -3.49 3.27
N LEU A 15 -8.29 -3.18 3.85
CA LEU A 15 -8.10 -3.19 5.29
C LEU A 15 -8.99 -2.15 5.98
N THR A 16 -9.04 -0.94 5.43
CA THR A 16 -9.92 0.15 5.90
C THR A 16 -11.39 -0.31 5.92
N ALA A 17 -11.89 -0.86 4.81
CA ALA A 17 -13.28 -1.30 4.72
C ALA A 17 -13.59 -2.45 5.71
N SER A 18 -12.63 -3.35 5.94
CA SER A 18 -12.77 -4.43 6.92
C SER A 18 -12.81 -3.90 8.36
N LEU A 19 -11.91 -2.97 8.69
CA LEU A 19 -11.79 -2.41 10.04
C LEU A 19 -12.91 -1.44 10.38
N ALA A 20 -13.37 -0.61 9.44
CA ALA A 20 -14.51 0.27 9.61
C ALA A 20 -15.75 -0.50 10.09
N ARG A 21 -16.03 -1.66 9.46
CA ARG A 21 -17.13 -2.55 9.89
C ARG A 21 -16.94 -3.11 11.29
N ARG A 22 -15.71 -3.41 11.71
CA ARG A 22 -15.40 -3.98 13.03
C ARG A 22 -15.38 -2.94 14.15
N ARG A 23 -14.96 -1.72 13.83
CA ARG A 23 -14.80 -0.60 14.78
C ARG A 23 -16.05 0.27 14.88
N ASN A 24 -17.05 0.07 14.01
CA ASN A 24 -18.22 0.94 13.88
C ASN A 24 -17.82 2.41 13.64
N GLU A 25 -16.78 2.61 12.83
CA GLU A 25 -16.23 3.91 12.43
C GLU A 25 -16.40 4.12 10.92
N THR A 26 -16.25 5.35 10.43
CA THR A 26 -16.27 5.63 9.00
C THR A 26 -14.99 5.10 8.32
N PRO A 27 -15.05 4.65 7.07
CA PRO A 27 -13.86 4.26 6.31
C PRO A 27 -12.81 5.38 6.25
N GLU A 28 -13.23 6.64 6.16
CA GLU A 28 -12.33 7.78 6.07
C GLU A 28 -11.53 7.98 7.37
N ALA A 29 -12.19 7.84 8.53
CA ALA A 29 -11.54 7.96 9.83
C ALA A 29 -10.51 6.83 10.05
N VAL A 30 -10.90 5.59 9.76
CA VAL A 30 -10.01 4.43 9.86
C VAL A 30 -8.82 4.56 8.90
N ARG A 31 -9.04 5.06 7.67
CA ARG A 31 -7.95 5.26 6.71
C ARG A 31 -6.94 6.29 7.22
N ALA A 32 -7.41 7.40 7.78
CA ALA A 32 -6.57 8.44 8.33
C ALA A 32 -5.73 7.91 9.51
N ASP A 33 -6.37 7.17 10.43
CA ASP A 33 -5.72 6.53 11.58
C ASP A 33 -4.61 5.54 11.15
N LEU A 34 -4.90 4.69 10.16
CA LEU A 34 -3.92 3.74 9.61
C LEU A 34 -2.72 4.45 8.98
N ILE A 35 -2.94 5.52 8.20
CA ILE A 35 -1.85 6.29 7.58
C ILE A 35 -1.02 7.00 8.65
N ALA A 36 -1.64 7.58 9.66
CA ALA A 36 -0.94 8.23 10.77
C ALA A 36 -0.07 7.24 11.57
N SER A 37 -0.45 5.96 11.57
CA SER A 37 0.27 4.88 12.25
C SER A 37 1.40 4.26 11.42
N PHE A 38 1.67 4.75 10.21
CA PHE A 38 2.74 4.21 9.38
C PHE A 38 4.12 4.46 10.01
N LEU A 39 4.96 3.44 9.99
CA LEU A 39 6.36 3.56 10.41
C LEU A 39 7.10 4.53 9.48
N PRO A 40 8.12 5.26 9.99
CA PRO A 40 8.96 6.12 9.16
C PRO A 40 9.55 5.35 7.97
N GLY A 41 9.46 5.95 6.78
CA GLY A 41 9.97 5.34 5.53
C GLY A 41 8.99 4.42 4.81
N VAL A 42 7.76 4.25 5.30
CA VAL A 42 6.69 3.61 4.53
C VAL A 42 6.12 4.59 3.51
N VAL A 43 6.04 4.17 2.25
CA VAL A 43 5.48 4.98 1.15
C VAL A 43 4.22 4.31 0.64
N LEU A 44 3.11 5.07 0.64
CA LEU A 44 1.86 4.63 0.04
C LEU A 44 1.94 4.77 -1.48
N VAL A 45 1.79 3.66 -2.19
CA VAL A 45 1.89 3.60 -3.66
C VAL A 45 0.62 3.02 -4.31
N PRO A 46 0.38 3.29 -5.60
CA PRO A 46 -0.62 2.56 -6.38
C PRO A 46 -0.37 1.05 -6.35
N ALA A 47 -1.44 0.27 -6.43
CA ALA A 47 -1.37 -1.20 -6.35
C ALA A 47 -0.42 -1.81 -7.39
N VAL A 48 -0.39 -1.24 -8.61
CA VAL A 48 0.48 -1.71 -9.68
C VAL A 48 1.95 -1.63 -9.27
N VAL A 49 2.40 -0.57 -8.59
CA VAL A 49 3.80 -0.39 -8.20
C VAL A 49 4.30 -1.51 -7.30
N ALA A 50 3.47 -1.98 -6.37
CA ALA A 50 3.82 -3.14 -5.53
C ALA A 50 3.92 -4.44 -6.37
N GLY A 51 3.02 -4.63 -7.34
CA GLY A 51 3.09 -5.74 -8.28
C GLY A 51 4.33 -5.70 -9.18
N ILE A 52 4.74 -4.51 -9.61
CA ILE A 52 5.99 -4.29 -10.37
C ILE A 52 7.20 -4.70 -9.54
N ALA A 53 7.28 -4.20 -8.30
CA ALA A 53 8.38 -4.51 -7.40
C ALA A 53 8.49 -6.03 -7.18
N MET A 54 7.37 -6.70 -6.94
CA MET A 54 7.33 -8.15 -6.82
C MET A 54 7.79 -8.87 -8.10
N ALA A 55 7.32 -8.43 -9.27
CA ALA A 55 7.74 -9.03 -10.54
C ALA A 55 9.26 -8.89 -10.75
N GLN A 56 9.81 -7.73 -10.40
CA GLN A 56 11.25 -7.48 -10.45
C GLN A 56 12.05 -8.35 -9.47
N GLU A 57 11.53 -8.59 -8.26
CA GLU A 57 12.13 -9.55 -7.31
C GLU A 57 12.17 -10.99 -7.86
N HIS A 58 11.26 -11.33 -8.80
CA HIS A 58 11.23 -12.62 -9.50
C HIS A 58 11.99 -12.60 -10.84
N GLY A 59 12.79 -11.56 -11.10
CA GLY A 59 13.62 -11.45 -12.30
C GLY A 59 12.89 -10.93 -13.55
N CYS A 60 11.64 -10.49 -13.43
CA CYS A 60 10.94 -9.85 -14.54
C CYS A 60 11.42 -8.40 -14.72
N ALA A 61 11.69 -7.99 -15.95
CA ALA A 61 11.99 -6.61 -16.30
C ALA A 61 10.79 -5.96 -17.00
N TYR A 62 10.66 -4.64 -16.84
CA TYR A 62 9.78 -3.86 -17.70
C TYR A 62 10.44 -3.72 -19.07
N GLU A 63 9.70 -4.07 -20.11
CA GLU A 63 10.06 -3.72 -21.48
C GLU A 63 9.22 -2.52 -21.91
N LEU A 64 9.90 -1.46 -22.34
CA LEU A 64 9.22 -0.32 -22.94
C LEU A 64 8.88 -0.71 -24.37
N ILE A 65 7.58 -0.91 -24.66
CA ILE A 65 7.14 -1.13 -26.04
C ILE A 65 7.10 0.25 -26.70
N ALA A 66 8.05 0.50 -27.59
CA ALA A 66 8.13 1.70 -28.42
C ALA A 66 7.25 1.58 -29.67
#